data_AF-A0A256ZW24-F1
#
_entry.id   AF-A0A256ZW24-F1
#
_cell.length_a   1.000
_cell.length_b   1.000
_cell.length_c   1.000
_cell.angle_alpha   90.00
_cell.angle_beta   90.00
_cell.angle_gamma   90.00
#
_symmetry.space_group_name_H-M   'P 1'
#
loop_
_entity.id
_entity.type
_entity.pdbx_description
1 polymer ?
#
loop_
_entity_poly.entity_id
_entity_poly.type
_entity_poly.pdbx_seq_one_letter_code
_entity_poly.pdbx_strand_id
1 'polypeptide(L)' 'MSQRELAKIRIEVLIRLAEKVEKDLREAYERIPAYFSAKPYIHRALRNVENMRKIIRELDSFISSHKG' A
#
# COMPACT_ATOMS: atom_id res chain seq x y z
N MET A 1 -9.91 -7.11 23.56
CA MET A 1 -8.94 -6.53 22.61
C MET A 1 -8.89 -5.03 22.83
N SER A 2 -7.71 -4.52 23.14
CA SER A 2 -7.43 -3.09 23.31
C SER A 2 -7.52 -2.35 21.97
N GLN A 3 -7.72 -1.03 22.03
CA GLN A 3 -7.67 -0.16 20.84
C GLN A 3 -6.33 -0.27 20.10
N ARG A 4 -5.24 -0.50 20.84
CA ARG A 4 -3.90 -0.68 20.28
C ARG A 4 -3.77 -1.98 19.49
N GLU A 5 -4.28 -3.09 20.02
CA GLU A 5 -4.28 -4.38 19.31
C GLU A 5 -5.14 -4.31 18.05
N LEU A 6 -6.32 -3.69 18.13
CA LEU A 6 -7.18 -3.49 16.97
C LEU A 6 -6.50 -2.61 15.90
N ALA A 7 -5.79 -1.55 16.31
CA ALA A 7 -5.03 -0.70 15.39
C ALA A 7 -3.92 -1.47 14.68
N LYS A 8 -3.16 -2.31 15.40
CA LYS A 8 -2.13 -3.17 14.81
C LYS A 8 -2.70 -4.13 13.76
N ILE A 9 -3.80 -4.80 14.07
CA ILE A 9 -4.47 -5.71 13.13
C ILE A 9 -4.92 -4.95 11.87
N ARG A 10 -5.52 -3.77 12.04
CA ARG A 10 -5.96 -2.94 10.89
C ARG A 10 -4.78 -2.49 10.02
N ILE A 11 -3.68 -2.09 10.63
CA ILE A 11 -2.45 -1.72 9.92
C ILE A 11 -1.88 -2.89 9.14
N GLU A 12 -1.80 -4.07 9.75
CA GLU A 12 -1.32 -5.28 9.07
C GLU A 12 -2.20 -5.64 7.86
N VAL A 13 -3.52 -5.52 8.01
CA VAL A 13 -4.48 -5.70 6.90
C VAL A 13 -4.24 -4.66 5.81
N LEU A 14 -4.04 -3.38 6.15
CA LEU A 14 -3.75 -2.32 5.18
C LEU A 14 -2.44 -2.57 4.43
N ILE A 15 -1.39 -3.05 5.10
CA ILE A 15 -0.12 -3.42 4.46
C ILE A 15 -0.36 -4.52 3.41
N ARG A 16 -1.04 -5.61 3.80
CA ARG A 16 -1.32 -6.73 2.90
C ARG A 16 -2.18 -6.32 1.70
N LEU A 17 -3.15 -5.43 1.91
CA LEU A 17 -3.98 -4.87 0.83
C LEU A 17 -3.14 -4.00 -0.12
N ALA A 18 -2.29 -3.12 0.41
CA ALA A 18 -1.42 -2.29 -0.40
C ALA A 18 -0.44 -3.14 -1.23
N GLU A 19 0.14 -4.19 -0.65
CA GLU A 19 1.04 -5.12 -1.35
C GLU A 19 0.33 -5.88 -2.48
N LYS A 20 -0.91 -6.33 -2.24
CA LYS A 20 -1.72 -6.98 -3.27
C LYS A 20 -2.02 -6.02 -4.43
N VAL A 21 -2.50 -4.81 -4.13
CA VAL A 21 -2.82 -3.82 -5.16
C VAL A 21 -1.58 -3.38 -5.92
N GLU A 22 -0.43 -3.23 -5.25
CA GLU A 22 0.85 -2.92 -5.90
C GLU A 22 1.21 -4.01 -6.92
N LYS A 23 1.09 -5.29 -6.53
CA LYS A 23 1.34 -6.42 -7.43
C LYS A 23 0.41 -6.39 -8.64
N ASP A 24 -0.89 -6.23 -8.42
CA ASP A 24 -1.89 -6.19 -9.49
C ASP A 24 -1.61 -5.04 -10.49
N LEU A 25 -1.25 -3.86 -9.98
CA LEU A 25 -0.90 -2.71 -10.81
C LEU A 25 0.42 -2.88 -11.55
N ARG A 26 1.42 -3.53 -10.94
CA ARG A 26 2.70 -3.84 -11.57
C ARG A 26 2.50 -4.83 -12.72
N GLU A 27 1.75 -5.90 -12.50
CA GLU A 27 1.38 -6.86 -13.56
C GLU A 27 0.61 -6.16 -14.69
N ALA A 28 -0.35 -5.29 -14.37
CA ALA A 28 -1.08 -4.52 -15.37
C ALA A 28 -0.18 -3.58 -16.17
N TYR A 29 0.77 -2.91 -15.52
CA TYR A 29 1.72 -2.02 -16.18
C TYR A 29 2.65 -2.75 -17.14
N GLU A 30 3.14 -3.93 -16.74
CA GLU A 30 4.01 -4.78 -17.54
C GLU A 30 3.29 -5.34 -18.76
N ARG A 31 2.02 -5.75 -18.60
CA ARG A 31 1.23 -6.37 -19.68
C ARG A 31 0.65 -5.37 -20.68
N ILE A 32 0.35 -4.13 -20.26
CA ILE A 32 -0.25 -3.15 -21.16
C ILE A 32 0.83 -2.60 -22.12
N PRO A 33 0.62 -2.66 -23.44
CA PRO A 33 1.56 -2.10 -24.40
C PRO A 33 1.76 -0.58 -24.24
N ALA A 34 2.93 -0.08 -24.59
CA ALA A 34 3.31 1.32 -24.34
C ALA A 34 2.42 2.36 -25.03
N TYR A 35 1.81 2.01 -26.17
CA TYR A 35 0.93 2.90 -26.93
C TYR A 35 -0.49 3.02 -26.36
N PHE A 36 -0.85 2.24 -25.34
CA PHE A 36 -2.14 2.39 -24.68
C PHE A 36 -2.11 3.57 -23.71
N SER A 37 -3.07 4.48 -23.88
CA SER A 37 -3.26 5.65 -23.03
C SER A 37 -3.47 5.31 -21.55
N ALA A 38 -3.89 4.08 -21.22
CA ALA A 38 -4.05 3.60 -19.85
C ALA A 38 -2.72 3.42 -19.08
N LYS A 39 -1.60 3.14 -19.77
CA LYS A 39 -0.32 2.78 -19.13
C LYS A 39 0.22 3.86 -18.17
N PRO A 40 0.20 5.16 -18.53
CA PRO A 40 0.58 6.22 -17.59
C PRO A 40 -0.33 6.33 -16.36
N TYR A 41 -1.63 6.00 -16.48
CA TYR A 41 -2.55 6.02 -15.33
C TYR A 41 -2.23 4.90 -14.35
N ILE A 42 -1.91 3.71 -14.86
CA ILE A 42 -1.47 2.58 -14.03
C ILE A 42 -0.16 2.90 -13.32
N HIS A 43 0.81 3.50 -14.02
CA HIS A 43 2.06 3.94 -13.40
C HIS A 43 1.83 4.97 -12.27
N ARG A 44 0.88 5.91 -12.45
CA ARG A 44 0.51 6.84 -11.38
C ARG A 44 -0.16 6.12 -10.21
N ALA A 45 -1.08 5.20 -10.47
CA ALA A 45 -1.71 4.41 -9.43
C ALA A 45 -0.67 3.59 -8.64
N LEU A 46 0.30 2.98 -9.32
CA LEU A 46 1.39 2.22 -8.69
C LEU A 46 2.18 3.08 -7.71
N ARG A 47 2.64 4.27 -8.17
CA ARG A 47 3.36 5.22 -7.30
C ARG A 47 2.52 5.69 -6.11
N ASN A 48 1.22 5.89 -6.30
CA ASN A 48 0.33 6.27 -5.20
C ASN A 48 0.21 5.15 -4.15
N VAL A 49 0.14 3.89 -4.58
CA VAL A 49 0.09 2.74 -3.68
C VAL A 49 1.43 2.53 -2.95
N GLU A 50 2.55 2.73 -3.63
CA GLU A 50 3.89 2.71 -3.00
C GLU A 50 4.00 3.77 -1.89
N ASN A 51 3.54 4.99 -2.16
CA ASN A 51 3.49 6.08 -1.18
C ASN A 51 2.55 5.75 -0.01
N MET A 52 1.37 5.19 -0.29
CA MET A 52 0.42 4.77 0.73
C MET A 52 1.02 3.70 1.63
N ARG A 53 1.70 2.69 1.07
CA ARG A 53 2.38 1.64 1.84
C ARG A 53 3.46 2.21 2.75
N LYS A 54 4.23 3.20 2.26
CA LYS A 54 5.23 3.91 3.08
C LYS A 54 4.58 4.57 4.30
N ILE A 55 3.50 5.33 4.11
CA ILE A 55 2.77 5.99 5.20
C ILE A 55 2.23 4.97 6.20
N ILE A 56 1.66 3.85 5.73
CA ILE A 56 1.16 2.79 6.62
C ILE A 56 2.28 2.21 7.49
N ARG A 57 3.47 1.98 6.93
CA ARG A 57 4.64 1.49 7.68
C ARG A 57 5.18 2.51 8.69
N GLU A 58 5.14 3.79 8.35
CA GLU A 58 5.48 4.88 9.28
C GLU A 58 4.49 4.92 10.45
N LEU A 59 3.19 4.76 10.19
CA LEU A 59 2.15 4.66 11.22
C LEU A 59 2.34 3.42 12.12
N ASP A 60 2.69 2.28 11.54
CA ASP A 60 2.99 1.05 12.31
C ASP A 60 4.16 1.26 13.27
N SER A 61 5.23 1.88 12.77
CA SER A 61 6.42 2.21 13.54
C SER A 61 6.10 3.19 14.68
N PHE A 62 5.27 4.19 14.42
CA PHE A 62 4.81 5.16 15.42
C PHE A 62 4.01 4.50 16.55
N ILE A 63 3.04 3.63 16.22
CA ILE A 63 2.21 2.93 17.21
C ILE A 63 3.01 1.88 18.00
N SER A 64 4.02 1.29 17.37
CA SER A 64 4.89 0.31 18.01
C SER A 64 5.91 0.97 18.95
N SER A 65 6.43 2.15 18.60
CA SER A 65 7.38 2.92 19.43
C SER A 65 6.73 3.69 20.58
N HIS A 66 5.46 4.10 20.44
CA HIS A 66 4.72 4.69 21.56
C HIS A 66 4.39 3.64 22.63
N LYS A 67 5.20 3.63 23.70
CA LYS A 67 4.84 3.06 25.00
C LYS A 67 4.00 4.12 25.74
N GLY A 68 2.69 4.11 25.51
CA GLY A 68 1.75 4.63 26.50
C GLY A 68 1.69 3.69 27.69
#